data_AF-A0A8C8I331-F1
#
_entry.id   AF-A0A8C8I331-F1
#
_cell.length_a   1.000
_cell.length_b   1.000
_cell.length_c   1.000
_cell.angle_alpha   90.00
_cell.angle_beta   90.00
_cell.angle_gamma   90.00
#
_symmetry.space_group_name_H-M   'P 1'
#
loop_
_entity.id
_entity.type
_entity.pdbx_description
1 polymer ?
#
loop_
_entity_poly.entity_id
_entity_poly.type
_entity_poly.pdbx_seq_one_letter_code
_entity_poly.pdbx_strand_id
1 'polypeptide(L)'
;MCVTHRGKRDTREVKVALPDPVDCVWSRWSEWTPCNSCTKIRHRSRSVEVFGQFSGKPCQGQPIGEQQACTSEAVCEQALPSECSSTEFTCESGACIKMRLSCNGDYDCEDGSDEDCEPIRKPCGTKLYNTNEQGRTAGYGINILGMEPRINPFNNDYFNGMCNKVKNTNNNEYNRLPWNVGLLNYETIAEETVSKEIYEDTYTLLRELMTETKLTVSAGLNLKFTPTEKSMAKSNTTVSGGVGLDAEYDRTQMIKEVSEYTTIKNKSFMRVNGHVQLSTYRMRSRDLQVAGEFLEHVKSLPLEYEKGQYFSFLEDYGTHYTRNGKSGGEYQLVYVLNQDTIKDKKLTERKLQDCIKVGISANFDTNIGIGGDAHIRPGHCKDAVNKNTAEKEGKALVDKVITVVRGGTLEAAVAMRTQITKEGLMDVKTYQNWARTVGDAPALLSSEPEPIQTLIPLSMPDANTRRLNMQRATQEYEAEYSVCKCKPCHNGGSLALLDGKCLCLCLPQFEGLACQDAKADNSEWSQPLYTHACPSMYARTSLECILTETYCCCLAIIMS
;
A
#
# COMPACT_ATOMS: atom_id res chain seq x y z
N MET A 1 -61.93 23.09 -25.64
CA MET A 1 -60.99 22.09 -26.20
C MET A 1 -59.68 22.81 -26.52
N CYS A 2 -58.68 22.72 -25.62
CA CYS A 2 -57.31 23.11 -25.94
C CYS A 2 -56.53 21.81 -26.09
N VAL A 3 -56.06 21.54 -27.31
CA VAL A 3 -55.29 20.34 -27.65
C VAL A 3 -53.86 20.56 -27.15
N THR A 4 -53.41 19.72 -26.22
CA THR A 4 -52.02 19.68 -25.74
C THR A 4 -51.19 18.85 -26.70
N HIS A 5 -50.34 19.49 -27.50
CA HIS A 5 -49.27 18.79 -28.21
C HIS A 5 -48.14 18.45 -27.23
N ARG A 6 -48.12 17.21 -26.72
CA ARG A 6 -46.92 16.60 -26.13
C ARG A 6 -45.97 16.19 -27.27
N GLY A 7 -45.07 17.08 -27.65
CA GLY A 7 -43.89 16.70 -28.43
C GLY A 7 -42.93 15.92 -27.52
N LYS A 8 -42.73 14.63 -27.77
CA LYS A 8 -41.56 13.89 -27.26
C LYS A 8 -40.32 14.60 -27.81
N ARG A 9 -39.54 15.27 -26.95
CA ARG A 9 -38.15 15.56 -27.29
C ARG A 9 -37.41 14.23 -27.29
N ASP A 10 -37.07 13.75 -28.48
CA ASP A 10 -36.02 12.76 -28.65
C ASP A 10 -34.73 13.38 -28.09
N THR A 11 -34.33 12.98 -26.89
CA THR A 11 -32.97 13.22 -26.40
C THR A 11 -32.05 12.33 -27.22
N ARG A 12 -31.64 12.82 -28.40
CA ARG A 12 -30.50 12.24 -29.11
C ARG A 12 -29.32 12.26 -28.15
N GLU A 13 -28.81 11.10 -27.77
CA GLU A 13 -27.49 10.95 -27.13
C GLU A 13 -26.47 11.66 -28.03
N VAL A 14 -26.04 12.86 -27.63
CA VAL A 14 -24.90 13.52 -28.26
C VAL A 14 -23.67 12.84 -27.68
N LYS A 15 -23.30 11.68 -28.22
CA LYS A 15 -22.03 11.04 -27.90
C LYS A 15 -20.92 11.94 -28.41
N VAL A 16 -20.14 12.48 -27.49
CA VAL A 16 -18.96 13.29 -27.83
C VAL A 16 -17.94 12.32 -28.44
N ALA A 17 -17.19 12.78 -29.45
CA ALA A 17 -16.15 11.95 -30.06
C ALA A 17 -15.19 11.44 -28.98
N LEU A 18 -14.82 10.16 -29.06
CA LEU A 18 -13.84 9.58 -28.15
C LEU A 18 -12.52 10.35 -28.26
N PRO A 19 -11.84 10.64 -27.13
CA PRO A 19 -10.55 11.28 -27.15
C PRO A 19 -9.51 10.40 -27.84
N ASP A 20 -8.54 11.03 -28.50
CA ASP A 20 -7.43 10.31 -29.13
C ASP A 20 -6.59 9.58 -28.07
N PRO A 21 -6.14 8.33 -28.35
CA PRO A 21 -5.25 7.61 -27.46
C PRO A 21 -3.95 8.38 -27.21
N VAL A 22 -3.53 8.44 -25.95
CA VAL A 22 -2.28 9.08 -25.55
C VAL A 22 -1.30 8.00 -25.15
N ASP A 23 -0.30 7.76 -25.99
CA ASP A 23 0.79 6.84 -25.68
C ASP A 23 1.79 7.47 -24.71
N CYS A 24 2.44 6.62 -23.92
CA CYS A 24 3.54 7.01 -23.06
C CYS A 24 4.66 7.72 -23.84
N VAL A 25 5.15 8.84 -23.30
CA VAL A 25 6.32 9.56 -23.81
C VAL A 25 7.39 9.62 -22.73
N TRP A 26 8.59 9.18 -23.09
CA TRP A 26 9.78 9.29 -22.27
C TRP A 26 10.59 10.52 -22.64
N SER A 27 11.23 11.12 -21.64
CA SER A 27 12.25 12.13 -21.86
C SER A 27 13.46 11.52 -22.56
N ARG A 28 14.29 12.42 -23.08
CA ARG A 28 15.65 12.08 -23.48
C ARG A 28 16.40 11.51 -22.27
N TRP A 29 17.32 10.59 -22.52
CA TRP A 29 18.26 10.15 -21.51
C TRP A 29 19.18 11.32 -21.11
N SER A 30 19.52 11.38 -19.83
CA SER A 30 20.62 12.23 -19.36
C SER A 30 21.93 11.82 -20.00
N GLU A 31 22.92 12.70 -19.91
CA GLU A 31 24.30 12.32 -20.17
C GLU A 31 24.72 11.21 -19.18
N TRP A 32 25.68 10.40 -19.61
CA TRP A 32 26.28 9.39 -18.75
C TRP A 32 27.12 10.05 -17.68
N THR A 33 27.01 9.57 -16.45
CA THR A 33 27.92 9.99 -15.38
C THR A 33 29.36 9.55 -15.65
N PRO A 34 30.33 10.21 -14.99
CA PRO A 34 31.70 9.74 -14.94
C PRO A 34 31.76 8.28 -14.46
N CYS A 35 32.73 7.53 -14.98
CA CYS A 35 32.89 6.13 -14.59
C CYS A 35 33.35 6.03 -13.13
N ASN A 36 32.58 5.33 -12.28
CA ASN A 36 32.94 5.11 -10.89
C ASN A 36 34.22 4.26 -10.81
N SER A 37 35.23 4.73 -10.08
CA SER A 37 36.53 4.08 -9.97
C SER A 37 36.49 2.73 -9.26
N CYS A 38 35.56 2.54 -8.33
CA CYS A 38 35.39 1.33 -7.52
C CYS A 38 34.52 0.29 -8.21
N THR A 39 33.32 0.68 -8.66
CA THR A 39 32.35 -0.26 -9.23
C THR A 39 32.59 -0.51 -10.72
N LYS A 40 33.36 0.36 -11.40
CA LYS A 40 33.57 0.33 -12.87
C LYS A 40 32.24 0.38 -13.64
N ILE A 41 31.27 1.09 -13.09
CA ILE A 41 29.94 1.31 -13.65
C ILE A 41 29.70 2.82 -13.76
N ARG A 42 28.98 3.21 -14.80
CA ARG A 42 28.40 4.55 -14.98
C ARG A 42 26.90 4.44 -15.14
N HIS A 43 26.22 5.53 -14.84
CA HIS A 43 24.77 5.59 -14.78
C HIS A 43 24.23 6.72 -15.66
N ARG A 44 22.98 6.56 -16.08
CA ARG A 44 22.18 7.64 -16.64
C ARG A 44 20.73 7.41 -16.26
N SER A 45 19.93 8.46 -16.35
CA SER A 45 18.50 8.37 -16.05
C SER A 45 17.66 9.13 -17.06
N ARG A 46 16.36 8.85 -17.06
CA ARG A 46 15.35 9.59 -17.82
C ARG A 46 14.12 9.79 -16.95
N SER A 47 13.08 10.40 -17.50
CA SER A 47 11.80 10.56 -16.83
C SER A 47 10.66 10.24 -17.79
N VAL A 48 9.50 9.89 -17.27
CA VAL A 48 8.24 9.90 -18.02
C VAL A 48 7.82 11.36 -18.18
N GLU A 49 7.56 11.80 -19.40
CA GLU A 49 7.00 13.14 -19.67
C GLU A 49 5.47 13.08 -19.69
N VAL A 50 4.91 12.04 -20.31
CA VAL A 50 3.47 11.83 -20.43
C VAL A 50 3.17 10.35 -20.17
N PHE A 51 2.24 10.09 -19.26
CA PHE A 51 1.76 8.73 -19.02
C PHE A 51 0.69 8.32 -20.05
N GLY A 52 0.57 7.01 -20.26
CA GLY A 52 -0.45 6.46 -21.15
C GLY A 52 -1.87 6.75 -20.63
N GLN A 53 -2.75 7.22 -21.53
CA GLN A 53 -4.13 7.59 -21.22
C GLN A 53 -5.07 7.29 -22.40
N PHE A 54 -6.38 7.17 -22.13
CA PHE A 54 -7.42 6.97 -23.16
C PHE A 54 -7.13 5.76 -24.07
N SER A 55 -6.79 4.63 -23.46
CA SER A 55 -6.40 3.39 -24.15
C SER A 55 -5.08 3.44 -24.92
N GLY A 56 -4.26 4.47 -24.74
CA GLY A 56 -2.88 4.50 -25.21
C GLY A 56 -1.94 3.57 -24.42
N LYS A 57 -0.76 3.34 -24.96
CA LYS A 57 0.24 2.42 -24.41
C LYS A 57 0.85 2.96 -23.10
N PRO A 58 0.95 2.14 -22.03
CA PRO A 58 1.55 2.56 -20.77
C PRO A 58 3.08 2.60 -20.83
N CYS A 59 3.70 3.30 -19.87
CA CYS A 59 5.16 3.34 -19.67
C CYS A 59 5.73 2.10 -18.96
N GLN A 60 4.95 1.03 -18.80
CA GLN A 60 5.31 -0.10 -17.94
C GLN A 60 6.42 -0.96 -18.56
N GLY A 61 7.28 -1.51 -17.70
CA GLY A 61 8.31 -2.49 -18.09
C GLY A 61 9.62 -1.92 -18.61
N GLN A 62 9.82 -0.60 -18.59
CA GLN A 62 11.11 0.01 -18.90
C GLN A 62 11.64 0.81 -17.69
N PRO A 63 12.94 0.75 -17.42
CA PRO A 63 13.50 1.42 -16.25
C PRO A 63 13.67 2.93 -16.48
N ILE A 64 13.72 3.65 -15.35
CA ILE A 64 14.07 5.07 -15.27
C ILE A 64 15.61 5.21 -15.24
N GLY A 65 16.29 4.30 -14.56
CA GLY A 65 17.74 4.19 -14.50
C GLY A 65 18.32 3.20 -15.50
N GLU A 66 19.50 3.53 -16.04
CA GLU A 66 20.31 2.58 -16.78
C GLU A 66 21.74 2.59 -16.23
N GLN A 67 22.35 1.40 -16.20
CA GLN A 67 23.75 1.23 -15.80
C GLN A 67 24.53 0.52 -16.89
N GLN A 68 25.78 0.93 -17.07
CA GLN A 68 26.70 0.33 -18.04
C GLN A 68 28.09 0.19 -17.44
N ALA A 69 28.75 -0.92 -17.76
CA ALA A 69 30.17 -1.10 -17.45
C ALA A 69 31.03 -0.04 -18.17
N CYS A 70 32.09 0.40 -17.51
CA CYS A 70 33.02 1.40 -18.03
C CYS A 70 34.43 1.17 -17.48
N THR A 71 35.42 1.85 -18.06
CA THR A 71 36.81 1.82 -17.61
C THR A 71 37.18 3.16 -16.99
N SER A 72 37.80 3.14 -15.81
CA SER A 72 38.31 4.32 -15.12
C SER A 72 39.73 4.05 -14.65
N GLU A 73 40.63 4.98 -14.94
CA GLU A 73 42.05 4.96 -14.51
C GLU A 73 42.24 5.44 -13.07
N ALA A 74 41.21 6.06 -12.48
CA ALA A 74 41.25 6.49 -11.08
C ALA A 74 41.28 5.28 -10.13
N VAL A 75 42.07 5.40 -9.06
CA VAL A 75 42.18 4.40 -7.99
C VAL A 75 40.93 4.47 -7.11
N CYS A 76 40.43 3.31 -6.68
CA CYS A 76 39.36 3.23 -5.70
C CYS A 76 39.94 3.46 -4.30
N GLU A 77 39.69 4.63 -3.72
CA GLU A 77 40.01 4.90 -2.33
C GLU A 77 38.91 4.30 -1.44
N GLN A 78 39.12 3.07 -0.95
CA GLN A 78 38.26 2.53 0.09
C GLN A 78 38.61 3.20 1.42
N ALA A 79 37.59 3.67 2.14
CA ALA A 79 37.78 4.15 3.50
C ALA A 79 38.36 3.01 4.35
N LEU A 80 39.48 3.27 5.02
CA LEU A 80 40.05 2.32 5.97
C LEU A 80 39.00 2.02 7.06
N PRO A 81 38.81 0.75 7.45
CA PRO A 81 37.93 0.43 8.56
C PRO A 81 38.41 1.18 9.80
N SER A 82 37.51 1.92 10.45
CA SER A 82 37.82 2.57 11.72
C SER A 82 38.11 1.50 12.75
N GLU A 83 39.27 1.58 13.42
CA GLU A 83 39.56 0.71 14.56
C GLU A 83 38.50 0.90 15.65
N CYS A 84 38.01 -0.20 16.22
CA CYS A 84 37.06 -0.15 17.31
C CYS A 84 37.69 0.54 18.53
N SER A 85 36.87 1.29 19.28
CA SER A 85 37.32 1.92 20.52
C SER A 85 37.78 0.88 21.54
N SER A 86 38.63 1.27 22.50
CA SER A 86 39.04 0.39 23.62
C SER A 86 37.87 -0.12 24.48
N THR A 87 36.68 0.46 24.34
CA THR A 87 35.44 0.05 25.02
C THR A 87 34.53 -0.84 24.16
N GLU A 88 34.96 -1.18 22.95
CA GLU A 88 34.23 -1.96 21.97
C GLU A 88 34.93 -3.30 21.71
N PHE A 89 34.13 -4.30 21.36
CA PHE A 89 34.57 -5.59 20.86
C PHE A 89 34.53 -5.57 19.33
N THR A 90 35.54 -6.14 18.69
CA THR A 90 35.64 -6.23 17.23
C THR A 90 35.16 -7.59 16.80
N CYS A 91 34.05 -7.64 16.06
CA CYS A 91 33.56 -8.86 15.41
C CYS A 91 34.57 -9.33 14.34
N GLU A 92 34.56 -10.61 13.97
CA GLU A 92 35.42 -11.15 12.90
C GLU A 92 35.12 -10.49 11.53
N SER A 93 33.85 -10.13 11.32
CA SER A 93 33.35 -9.31 10.20
C SER A 93 33.87 -7.87 10.18
N GLY A 94 34.53 -7.42 11.26
CA GLY A 94 35.05 -6.05 11.40
C GLY A 94 34.07 -5.03 11.97
N ALA A 95 32.84 -5.45 12.33
CA ALA A 95 31.90 -4.58 13.02
C ALA A 95 32.31 -4.35 14.50
N CYS A 96 32.00 -3.18 15.04
CA CYS A 96 32.26 -2.84 16.44
C CYS A 96 30.97 -2.91 17.26
N ILE A 97 30.97 -3.71 18.34
CA ILE A 97 29.87 -3.77 19.31
C ILE A 97 30.37 -3.36 20.69
N LYS A 98 29.48 -3.03 21.62
CA LYS A 98 29.89 -2.66 23.00
C LYS A 98 30.46 -3.89 23.71
N MET A 99 31.57 -3.75 24.44
CA MET A 99 32.22 -4.88 25.15
C MET A 99 31.27 -5.67 26.06
N ARG A 100 30.26 -5.01 26.66
CA ARG A 100 29.24 -5.66 27.51
C ARG A 100 28.30 -6.62 26.76
N LEU A 101 28.36 -6.61 25.43
CA LEU A 101 27.58 -7.48 24.55
C LEU A 101 28.34 -8.77 24.22
N SER A 102 29.65 -8.80 24.37
CA SER A 102 30.41 -10.05 24.23
C SER A 102 30.08 -11.03 25.36
N CYS A 103 29.98 -12.31 25.01
CA CYS A 103 29.71 -13.42 25.92
C CYS A 103 28.38 -13.30 26.67
N ASN A 104 27.35 -12.76 26.03
CA ASN A 104 26.07 -12.49 26.70
C ASN A 104 24.99 -13.52 26.34
N GLY A 105 25.22 -14.39 25.37
CA GLY A 105 24.30 -15.41 24.90
C GLY A 105 23.27 -14.90 23.90
N ASP A 106 23.44 -13.69 23.39
CA ASP A 106 22.68 -13.10 22.28
C ASP A 106 23.66 -12.83 21.13
N TYR A 107 23.31 -13.19 19.89
CA TYR A 107 24.17 -12.86 18.74
C TYR A 107 24.05 -11.37 18.42
N ASP A 108 24.98 -10.56 18.91
CA ASP A 108 25.05 -9.12 18.61
C ASP A 108 25.95 -8.85 17.39
N CYS A 109 26.93 -9.70 17.10
CA CYS A 109 27.61 -9.71 15.80
C CYS A 109 26.83 -10.54 14.76
N GLU A 110 26.80 -10.10 13.50
CA GLU A 110 26.14 -10.87 12.42
C GLU A 110 26.81 -12.22 12.12
N ASP A 111 28.10 -12.33 12.45
CA ASP A 111 28.88 -13.58 12.35
C ASP A 111 28.82 -14.44 13.62
N GLY A 112 28.23 -13.93 14.71
CA GLY A 112 28.17 -14.58 16.03
C GLY A 112 29.50 -14.73 16.77
N SER A 113 30.56 -14.05 16.31
CA SER A 113 31.91 -14.11 16.90
C SER A 113 31.99 -13.54 18.33
N ASP A 114 30.99 -12.78 18.76
CA ASP A 114 30.87 -12.26 20.12
C ASP A 114 30.55 -13.31 21.18
N GLU A 115 30.13 -14.51 20.75
CA GLU A 115 29.66 -15.59 21.61
C GLU A 115 30.64 -16.78 21.74
N ASP A 116 31.83 -16.72 21.11
CA ASP A 116 32.90 -17.73 21.25
C ASP A 116 33.74 -17.49 22.52
N CYS A 117 33.12 -17.65 23.69
CA CYS A 117 33.76 -17.40 24.97
C CYS A 117 33.05 -18.02 26.18
N GLU A 118 33.80 -18.19 27.26
CA GLU A 118 33.28 -18.68 28.55
C GLU A 118 33.81 -17.81 29.72
N PRO A 119 32.98 -17.53 30.74
CA PRO A 119 31.58 -17.94 30.93
C PRO A 119 30.56 -16.98 30.29
N ILE A 120 29.46 -17.53 29.76
CA ILE A 120 28.34 -16.76 29.18
C ILE A 120 27.48 -16.10 30.27
N ARG A 121 27.17 -14.82 30.09
CA ARG A 121 26.40 -13.98 31.03
C ARG A 121 25.07 -13.52 30.43
N LYS A 122 24.08 -14.43 30.47
CA LYS A 122 22.73 -14.19 29.92
C LYS A 122 21.99 -13.03 30.56
N PRO A 123 21.58 -11.99 29.80
CA PRO A 123 20.79 -10.86 30.32
C PRO A 123 19.47 -11.29 30.98
N CYS A 124 18.85 -12.35 30.46
CA CYS A 124 17.60 -12.90 30.98
C CYS A 124 17.78 -14.00 32.05
N GLY A 125 19.00 -14.24 32.52
CA GLY A 125 19.32 -15.37 33.38
C GLY A 125 19.12 -16.70 32.67
N THR A 126 18.58 -17.70 33.37
CA THR A 126 18.40 -19.06 32.82
C THR A 126 17.13 -19.24 31.98
N LYS A 127 16.18 -18.31 32.05
CA LYS A 127 14.93 -18.39 31.31
C LYS A 127 15.13 -17.90 29.88
N LEU A 128 14.73 -18.74 28.93
CA LEU A 128 14.62 -18.36 27.53
C LEU A 128 13.28 -17.68 27.30
N TYR A 129 13.33 -16.50 26.68
CA TYR A 129 12.16 -15.74 26.29
C TYR A 129 12.23 -15.52 24.79
N ASN A 130 11.20 -15.96 24.07
CA ASN A 130 11.12 -15.75 22.64
C ASN A 130 10.70 -14.31 22.33
N THR A 131 11.05 -13.84 21.13
CA THR A 131 10.46 -12.63 20.56
C THR A 131 9.22 -13.01 19.78
N ASN A 132 8.16 -12.23 19.91
CA ASN A 132 6.95 -12.44 19.12
C ASN A 132 7.04 -11.77 17.75
N GLU A 133 6.27 -12.28 16.80
CA GLU A 133 6.30 -11.80 15.42
C GLU A 133 5.87 -10.33 15.29
N GLN A 134 4.98 -9.82 16.16
CA GLN A 134 4.64 -8.38 16.17
C GLN A 134 5.83 -7.49 16.53
N GLY A 135 6.75 -7.97 17.38
CA GLY A 135 7.98 -7.26 17.73
C GLY A 135 9.05 -7.39 16.64
N ARG A 136 9.22 -8.60 16.08
CA ARG A 136 10.21 -8.86 15.02
C ARG A 136 9.92 -8.08 13.75
N THR A 137 8.64 -7.95 13.40
CA THR A 137 8.20 -7.28 12.18
C THR A 137 7.95 -5.78 12.35
N ALA A 138 8.12 -5.23 13.55
CA ALA A 138 7.88 -3.81 13.80
C ALA A 138 8.81 -2.91 12.96
N GLY A 139 8.29 -1.78 12.50
CA GLY A 139 9.10 -0.79 11.80
C GLY A 139 9.28 -1.00 10.30
N TYR A 140 8.42 -1.80 9.66
CA TYR A 140 8.39 -1.95 8.19
C TYR A 140 8.64 -0.64 7.45
N GLY A 141 9.43 -0.73 6.38
CA GLY A 141 9.51 0.31 5.36
C GLY A 141 8.15 0.51 4.70
N ILE A 142 7.82 1.73 4.29
CA ILE A 142 6.57 2.06 3.60
C ILE A 142 6.83 3.08 2.49
N ASN A 143 6.09 2.95 1.39
CA ASN A 143 6.13 3.91 0.30
C ASN A 143 4.85 4.74 0.28
N ILE A 144 5.01 6.06 0.34
CA ILE A 144 3.91 7.05 0.35
C ILE A 144 2.98 6.98 -0.86
N LEU A 145 3.41 6.41 -1.99
CA LEU A 145 2.56 6.18 -3.16
C LEU A 145 1.67 4.93 -3.02
N GLY A 146 1.35 4.55 -1.77
CA GLY A 146 0.38 3.52 -1.43
C GLY A 146 0.85 2.09 -1.72
N MET A 147 2.16 1.83 -1.63
CA MET A 147 2.69 0.46 -1.73
C MET A 147 2.50 -0.32 -0.42
N GLU A 148 2.46 -1.64 -0.55
CA GLU A 148 2.63 -2.57 0.58
C GLU A 148 3.87 -2.27 1.43
N PRO A 149 3.87 -2.76 2.70
CA PRO A 149 5.06 -2.80 3.53
C PRO A 149 6.28 -3.31 2.73
N ARG A 150 7.36 -2.54 2.82
CA ARG A 150 8.63 -2.77 2.15
C ARG A 150 9.59 -3.49 3.09
N ILE A 151 10.79 -3.82 2.60
CA ILE A 151 11.80 -4.52 3.39
C ILE A 151 11.99 -3.79 4.73
N ASN A 152 12.01 -4.54 5.83
CA ASN A 152 12.20 -3.98 7.15
C ASN A 152 13.66 -3.48 7.28
N PRO A 153 13.89 -2.16 7.50
CA PRO A 153 15.25 -1.64 7.61
C PRO A 153 15.89 -1.94 8.98
N PHE A 154 15.16 -2.51 9.93
CA PHE A 154 15.60 -2.72 11.30
C PHE A 154 16.09 -4.14 11.57
N ASN A 155 17.14 -4.26 12.39
CA ASN A 155 17.48 -5.53 13.02
C ASN A 155 16.73 -5.66 14.36
N ASN A 156 15.56 -6.31 14.32
CA ASN A 156 14.72 -6.54 15.50
C ASN A 156 15.05 -7.84 16.25
N ASP A 157 16.11 -8.55 15.86
CA ASP A 157 16.67 -9.63 16.65
C ASP A 157 17.79 -9.11 17.60
N TYR A 158 18.09 -7.81 17.55
CA TYR A 158 19.01 -7.12 18.47
C TYR A 158 18.31 -6.68 19.77
N PHE A 159 18.91 -7.00 20.93
CA PHE A 159 18.38 -6.65 22.26
C PHE A 159 19.24 -5.68 23.06
N ASN A 160 20.44 -5.33 22.56
CA ASN A 160 21.38 -4.44 23.23
C ASN A 160 21.70 -4.92 24.66
N GLY A 161 21.78 -6.24 24.89
CA GLY A 161 22.02 -6.87 26.18
C GLY A 161 20.93 -6.62 27.24
N MET A 162 19.72 -6.22 26.85
CA MET A 162 18.60 -5.99 27.79
C MET A 162 17.60 -7.14 27.78
N CYS A 163 17.02 -7.44 28.94
CA CYS A 163 15.93 -8.40 29.09
C CYS A 163 14.58 -7.70 29.39
N ASN A 164 14.19 -6.76 28.53
CA ASN A 164 12.87 -6.15 28.62
C ASN A 164 11.83 -7.17 28.18
N LYS A 165 10.75 -7.30 28.97
CA LYS A 165 9.73 -8.32 28.76
C LYS A 165 8.36 -7.67 28.71
N VAL A 166 7.51 -8.22 27.86
CA VAL A 166 6.11 -7.86 27.77
C VAL A 166 5.28 -9.12 27.92
N LYS A 167 4.20 -9.04 28.71
CA LYS A 167 3.28 -10.15 28.90
C LYS A 167 2.20 -10.10 27.83
N ASN A 168 2.05 -11.17 27.06
CA ASN A 168 0.93 -11.33 26.16
C ASN A 168 -0.33 -11.67 26.97
N THR A 169 -1.34 -10.81 26.89
CA THR A 169 -2.59 -10.96 27.63
C THR A 169 -3.47 -12.09 27.12
N ASN A 170 -3.27 -12.54 25.87
CA ASN A 170 -4.08 -13.58 25.24
C ASN A 170 -3.66 -14.99 25.69
N ASN A 171 -2.35 -15.26 25.82
CA ASN A 171 -1.83 -16.58 26.18
C ASN A 171 -1.07 -16.60 27.52
N ASN A 172 -0.93 -15.45 28.19
CA ASN A 172 -0.18 -15.26 29.44
C ASN A 172 1.35 -15.52 29.37
N GLU A 173 1.90 -15.64 28.16
CA GLU A 173 3.34 -15.82 27.97
C GLU A 173 4.10 -14.48 28.04
N TYR A 174 5.37 -14.55 28.42
CA TYR A 174 6.26 -13.39 28.40
C TYR A 174 7.13 -13.46 27.16
N ASN A 175 7.10 -12.39 26.36
CA ASN A 175 7.97 -12.24 25.21
C ASN A 175 9.07 -11.23 25.51
N ARG A 176 10.25 -11.47 24.96
CA ARG A 176 11.37 -10.52 25.01
C ARG A 176 11.11 -9.43 23.98
N LEU A 177 11.32 -8.18 24.38
CA LEU A 177 11.09 -7.03 23.53
C LEU A 177 12.39 -6.64 22.80
N PRO A 178 12.38 -6.54 21.46
CA PRO A 178 13.53 -6.06 20.69
C PRO A 178 13.99 -4.67 21.13
N TRP A 179 15.27 -4.37 20.95
CA TRP A 179 15.82 -3.06 21.32
C TRP A 179 15.09 -1.92 20.62
N ASN A 180 14.85 -2.04 19.32
CA ASN A 180 14.23 -0.98 18.52
C ASN A 180 12.79 -0.69 18.92
N VAL A 181 12.08 -1.68 19.47
CA VAL A 181 10.70 -1.53 19.90
C VAL A 181 10.69 -0.97 21.32
N GLY A 182 10.35 0.31 21.45
CA GLY A 182 10.30 0.99 22.74
C GLY A 182 9.08 0.60 23.57
N LEU A 183 7.96 0.31 22.91
CA LEU A 183 6.71 -0.12 23.55
C LEU A 183 5.98 -1.09 22.62
N LEU A 184 5.44 -2.15 23.21
CA LEU A 184 4.53 -3.08 22.55
C LEU A 184 3.38 -3.38 23.52
N ASN A 185 2.15 -3.11 23.10
CA ASN A 185 0.94 -3.36 23.87
C ASN A 185 0.10 -4.40 23.14
N TYR A 186 -0.25 -5.50 23.82
CA TYR A 186 -1.23 -6.45 23.32
C TYR A 186 -2.64 -5.91 23.58
N GLU A 187 -3.40 -5.73 22.52
CA GLU A 187 -4.76 -5.21 22.57
C GLU A 187 -5.55 -5.89 21.46
N THR A 188 -6.36 -6.88 21.85
CA THR A 188 -7.20 -7.64 20.93
C THR A 188 -8.52 -6.92 20.73
N ILE A 189 -8.69 -6.26 19.59
CA ILE A 189 -9.94 -5.59 19.18
C ILE A 189 -10.36 -6.19 17.85
N ALA A 190 -11.50 -6.88 17.83
CA ALA A 190 -12.12 -7.36 16.61
C ALA A 190 -13.27 -6.41 16.25
N GLU A 191 -13.16 -5.76 15.10
CA GLU A 191 -14.19 -4.90 14.55
C GLU A 191 -14.52 -5.38 13.14
N GLU A 192 -15.82 -5.37 12.83
CA GLU A 192 -16.30 -5.67 11.50
C GLU A 192 -17.19 -4.53 11.03
N THR A 193 -16.88 -4.05 9.83
CA THR A 193 -17.59 -2.95 9.18
C THR A 193 -18.02 -3.39 7.79
N VAL A 194 -19.29 -3.74 7.66
CA VAL A 194 -19.92 -3.85 6.32
C VAL A 194 -20.17 -2.44 5.82
N SER A 195 -19.76 -2.11 4.58
CA SER A 195 -20.05 -0.79 4.00
C SER A 195 -21.55 -0.56 4.07
N LYS A 196 -21.95 0.56 4.68
CA LYS A 196 -23.37 0.92 4.80
C LYS A 196 -23.97 1.31 3.45
N GLU A 197 -23.12 1.54 2.45
CA GLU A 197 -23.46 2.06 1.12
C GLU A 197 -23.08 1.03 0.05
N ILE A 198 -24.03 0.73 -0.84
CA ILE A 198 -23.78 0.08 -2.13
C ILE A 198 -23.25 1.14 -3.10
N TYR A 199 -22.09 0.89 -3.70
CA TYR A 199 -21.54 1.76 -4.74
C TYR A 199 -22.29 1.51 -6.04
N GLU A 200 -22.96 2.54 -6.54
CA GLU A 200 -23.75 2.47 -7.77
C GLU A 200 -22.88 2.39 -9.03
N ASP A 201 -21.61 2.81 -8.93
CA ASP A 201 -20.66 2.85 -10.03
C ASP A 201 -19.23 2.49 -9.59
N THR A 202 -18.39 2.14 -10.55
CA THR A 202 -16.99 1.74 -10.29
C THR A 202 -16.10 2.91 -9.86
N TYR A 203 -16.37 4.13 -10.32
CA TYR A 203 -15.50 5.28 -10.07
C TYR A 203 -15.56 5.74 -8.61
N THR A 204 -16.75 5.70 -8.00
CA THR A 204 -16.94 6.01 -6.57
C THR A 204 -16.19 5.02 -5.69
N LEU A 205 -16.36 3.72 -5.91
CA LEU A 205 -15.61 2.68 -5.19
C LEU A 205 -14.10 2.83 -5.39
N LEU A 206 -13.65 2.97 -6.64
CA LEU A 206 -12.22 3.07 -6.94
C LEU A 206 -11.59 4.31 -6.28
N ARG A 207 -12.30 5.44 -6.26
CA ARG A 207 -11.87 6.66 -5.56
C ARG A 207 -11.68 6.41 -4.07
N GLU A 208 -12.61 5.72 -3.43
CA GLU A 208 -12.52 5.39 -2.00
C GLU A 208 -11.33 4.45 -1.71
N LEU A 209 -11.23 3.34 -2.44
CA LEU A 209 -10.12 2.37 -2.29
C LEU A 209 -8.77 3.05 -2.48
N MET A 210 -8.63 3.89 -3.51
CA MET A 210 -7.40 4.63 -3.76
C MET A 210 -7.13 5.67 -2.68
N THR A 211 -8.16 6.28 -2.08
CA THR A 211 -8.00 7.28 -1.02
C THR A 211 -7.55 6.66 0.29
N GLU A 212 -8.10 5.50 0.66
CA GLU A 212 -7.70 4.77 1.86
C GLU A 212 -6.29 4.16 1.77
N THR A 213 -5.84 3.88 0.55
CA THR A 213 -4.49 3.33 0.32
C THR A 213 -3.40 4.40 0.48
N LYS A 214 -3.76 5.70 0.48
CA LYS A 214 -2.80 6.80 0.65
C LYS A 214 -2.32 6.89 2.09
N LEU A 215 -1.02 7.15 2.22
CA LEU A 215 -0.40 7.46 3.52
C LEU A 215 -0.35 8.97 3.80
N THR A 216 -0.40 9.82 2.77
CA THR A 216 -0.36 11.28 2.90
C THR A 216 -1.37 11.97 1.99
N VAL A 217 -1.89 13.11 2.44
CA VAL A 217 -2.89 13.91 1.70
C VAL A 217 -2.26 14.60 0.48
N SER A 218 -0.96 14.90 0.51
CA SER A 218 -0.21 15.57 -0.56
C SER A 218 0.00 14.72 -1.81
N ALA A 219 -0.09 13.39 -1.69
CA ALA A 219 0.25 12.46 -2.76
C ALA A 219 -0.77 12.39 -3.92
N GLY A 220 -1.87 13.15 -3.92
CA GLY A 220 -2.89 13.05 -4.99
C GLY A 220 -3.49 11.63 -5.11
N LEU A 221 -4.22 11.30 -6.19
CA LEU A 221 -4.66 9.91 -6.48
C LEU A 221 -3.57 9.16 -7.26
N ASN A 222 -2.35 9.14 -6.73
CA ASN A 222 -1.18 8.52 -7.34
C ASN A 222 -0.84 7.23 -6.61
N LEU A 223 -0.97 6.10 -7.30
CA LEU A 223 -0.55 4.81 -6.78
C LEU A 223 0.45 4.16 -7.72
N LYS A 224 1.57 3.68 -7.16
CA LYS A 224 2.60 2.94 -7.89
C LYS A 224 2.88 1.66 -7.12
N PHE A 225 2.91 0.53 -7.82
CA PHE A 225 3.05 -0.76 -7.17
C PHE A 225 4.15 -1.60 -7.80
N THR A 226 4.29 -1.52 -9.12
CA THR A 226 5.33 -2.25 -9.84
C THR A 226 6.65 -1.47 -9.78
N PRO A 227 7.73 -2.08 -9.25
CA PRO A 227 9.06 -1.51 -9.31
C PRO A 227 9.48 -1.27 -10.76
N THR A 228 10.14 -0.15 -11.02
CA THR A 228 10.72 0.16 -12.33
C THR A 228 12.21 -0.12 -12.37
N GLU A 229 12.86 -0.12 -11.21
CA GLU A 229 14.29 -0.39 -11.09
C GLU A 229 14.53 -1.84 -10.69
N LYS A 230 15.77 -2.30 -10.88
CA LYS A 230 16.18 -3.63 -10.44
C LYS A 230 16.47 -3.58 -8.95
N SER A 231 15.84 -4.46 -8.18
CA SER A 231 16.08 -4.57 -6.74
C SER A 231 17.58 -4.68 -6.40
N MET A 232 17.99 -3.97 -5.36
CA MET A 232 19.31 -4.00 -4.76
C MET A 232 19.49 -5.26 -3.90
N ALA A 233 18.39 -5.76 -3.32
CA ALA A 233 18.38 -6.97 -2.53
C ALA A 233 18.73 -8.20 -3.38
N LYS A 234 19.61 -9.06 -2.85
CA LYS A 234 19.93 -10.33 -3.51
C LYS A 234 18.68 -11.21 -3.46
N SER A 235 18.42 -11.97 -4.53
CA SER A 235 17.26 -12.89 -4.67
C SER A 235 17.03 -13.89 -3.51
N ASN A 236 17.95 -14.00 -2.55
CA ASN A 236 17.88 -14.87 -1.38
C ASN A 236 17.47 -14.15 -0.09
N THR A 237 17.35 -12.81 -0.07
CA THR A 237 16.72 -12.12 1.06
C THR A 237 15.21 -12.31 0.97
N THR A 238 14.76 -13.50 1.38
CA THR A 238 13.43 -13.68 1.92
C THR A 238 13.24 -12.58 2.96
N VAL A 239 12.31 -11.66 2.71
CA VAL A 239 11.86 -10.63 3.65
C VAL A 239 11.83 -11.25 5.04
N SER A 240 12.84 -10.93 5.86
CA SER A 240 13.00 -11.52 7.17
C SER A 240 11.84 -11.01 8.03
N GLY A 241 10.83 -11.87 8.24
CA GLY A 241 9.60 -11.54 8.96
C GLY A 241 8.31 -11.51 8.12
N GLY A 242 8.37 -11.87 6.84
CA GLY A 242 7.20 -12.14 6.01
C GLY A 242 7.60 -13.12 4.93
N VAL A 243 7.07 -14.35 4.99
CA VAL A 243 7.29 -15.42 4.02
C VAL A 243 7.41 -14.83 2.60
N GLY A 244 8.49 -15.14 1.88
CA GLY A 244 8.73 -14.76 0.47
C GLY A 244 7.74 -15.37 -0.54
N LEU A 245 6.49 -15.54 -0.12
CA LEU A 245 5.30 -16.03 -0.78
C LEU A 245 4.12 -15.48 0.05
N ASP A 246 4.00 -14.17 0.20
CA ASP A 246 2.65 -13.60 0.23
C ASP A 246 2.07 -13.96 -1.14
N ALA A 247 1.31 -15.05 -1.18
CA ALA A 247 0.47 -15.38 -2.31
C ALA A 247 -0.36 -14.13 -2.60
N GLU A 248 0.11 -13.36 -3.59
CA GLU A 248 -0.63 -12.55 -4.55
C GLU A 248 -2.10 -12.45 -4.18
N TYR A 249 -2.52 -11.39 -3.47
CA TYR A 249 -3.83 -10.72 -3.51
C TYR A 249 -3.77 -9.52 -2.55
N ASP A 250 -2.95 -8.53 -2.94
CA ASP A 250 -2.74 -7.23 -2.29
C ASP A 250 -3.98 -6.31 -2.44
N ARG A 251 -4.16 -5.32 -1.56
CA ARG A 251 -5.05 -4.16 -1.79
C ARG A 251 -4.82 -3.54 -3.17
N THR A 252 -3.57 -3.48 -3.61
CA THR A 252 -3.19 -3.12 -4.99
C THR A 252 -3.93 -3.95 -6.03
N GLN A 253 -3.96 -5.27 -5.86
CA GLN A 253 -4.57 -6.18 -6.81
C GLN A 253 -6.09 -5.98 -6.83
N MET A 254 -6.72 -5.74 -5.67
CA MET A 254 -8.12 -5.34 -5.62
C MET A 254 -8.38 -4.06 -6.41
N ILE A 255 -7.55 -3.02 -6.25
CA ILE A 255 -7.68 -1.76 -7.00
C ILE A 255 -7.53 -2.01 -8.50
N LYS A 256 -6.53 -2.81 -8.91
CA LYS A 256 -6.32 -3.20 -10.31
C LYS A 256 -7.54 -3.92 -10.88
N GLU A 257 -8.04 -4.96 -10.20
CA GLU A 257 -9.21 -5.71 -10.65
C GLU A 257 -10.49 -4.86 -10.68
N VAL A 258 -10.72 -4.02 -9.67
CA VAL A 258 -11.87 -3.09 -9.66
C VAL A 258 -11.76 -2.09 -10.80
N SER A 259 -10.55 -1.61 -11.13
CA SER A 259 -10.34 -0.66 -12.23
C SER A 259 -10.73 -1.22 -13.60
N GLU A 260 -10.68 -2.54 -13.81
CA GLU A 260 -11.10 -3.18 -15.07
C GLU A 260 -12.61 -3.04 -15.31
N TYR A 261 -13.41 -2.94 -14.24
CA TYR A 261 -14.86 -2.75 -14.34
C TYR A 261 -15.27 -1.33 -14.75
N THR A 262 -14.35 -0.36 -14.81
CA THR A 262 -14.65 1.02 -15.24
C THR A 262 -15.25 1.10 -16.65
N THR A 263 -14.99 0.09 -17.48
CA THR A 263 -15.52 -0.03 -18.85
C THR A 263 -16.83 -0.83 -18.94
N ILE A 264 -17.24 -1.48 -17.85
CA ILE A 264 -18.39 -2.40 -17.82
C ILE A 264 -19.61 -1.69 -17.22
N LYS A 265 -20.72 -1.66 -17.96
CA LYS A 265 -21.97 -1.05 -17.51
C LYS A 265 -22.81 -1.97 -16.62
N ASN A 266 -23.76 -1.38 -15.89
CA ASN A 266 -24.76 -2.06 -15.05
C ASN A 266 -24.16 -2.94 -13.93
N LYS A 267 -23.07 -2.48 -13.33
CA LYS A 267 -22.44 -3.11 -12.16
C LYS A 267 -22.56 -2.18 -10.95
N SER A 268 -22.93 -2.75 -9.83
CA SER A 268 -22.85 -2.11 -8.52
C SER A 268 -21.94 -2.93 -7.62
N PHE A 269 -21.38 -2.31 -6.59
CA PHE A 269 -20.42 -2.95 -5.72
C PHE A 269 -20.87 -2.86 -4.27
N MET A 270 -20.62 -3.91 -3.51
CA MET A 270 -20.81 -3.89 -2.06
C MET A 270 -19.52 -4.29 -1.38
N ARG A 271 -19.10 -3.53 -0.38
CA ARG A 271 -17.81 -3.71 0.27
C ARG A 271 -18.00 -4.21 1.69
N VAL A 272 -17.16 -5.15 2.10
CA VAL A 272 -17.09 -5.65 3.48
C VAL A 272 -15.65 -5.53 3.94
N ASN A 273 -15.44 -4.87 5.07
CA ASN A 273 -14.13 -4.70 5.68
C ASN A 273 -14.17 -5.20 7.13
N GLY A 274 -13.30 -6.13 7.48
CA GLY A 274 -13.15 -6.58 8.86
C GLY A 274 -11.69 -6.57 9.28
N HIS A 275 -11.43 -6.19 10.53
CA HIS A 275 -10.09 -6.21 11.08
C HIS A 275 -10.06 -6.76 12.51
N VAL A 276 -8.97 -7.46 12.81
CA VAL A 276 -8.62 -7.97 14.13
C VAL A 276 -7.31 -7.32 14.52
N GLN A 277 -7.37 -6.22 15.26
CA GLN A 277 -6.19 -5.62 15.87
C GLN A 277 -5.72 -6.54 17.00
N LEU A 278 -4.42 -6.86 17.05
CA LEU A 278 -3.84 -7.68 18.12
C LEU A 278 -2.85 -6.91 18.99
N SER A 279 -2.16 -5.93 18.40
CA SER A 279 -1.17 -5.17 19.14
C SER A 279 -0.94 -3.79 18.55
N THR A 280 -0.43 -2.90 19.40
CA THR A 280 0.10 -1.60 19.00
C THR A 280 1.56 -1.51 19.42
N TYR A 281 2.40 -0.93 18.57
CA TYR A 281 3.82 -0.77 18.85
C TYR A 281 4.30 0.64 18.56
N ARG A 282 5.40 0.99 19.24
CA ARG A 282 6.13 2.25 19.04
C ARG A 282 7.62 1.99 19.03
N MET A 283 8.27 2.41 17.95
CA MET A 283 9.72 2.38 17.81
C MET A 283 10.39 3.40 18.74
N ARG A 284 11.62 3.12 19.15
CA ARG A 284 12.48 4.10 19.85
C ARG A 284 12.76 5.30 18.95
N SER A 285 13.06 6.44 19.55
CA SER A 285 13.35 7.68 18.83
C SER A 285 14.84 7.91 18.54
N ARG A 286 15.73 7.11 19.15
CA ARG A 286 17.19 7.25 19.07
C ARG A 286 17.85 5.88 19.21
N ASP A 287 19.10 5.80 18.76
CA ASP A 287 19.94 4.61 18.83
C ASP A 287 19.26 3.37 18.23
N LEU A 288 18.49 3.57 17.15
CA LEU A 288 17.85 2.49 16.41
C LEU A 288 18.93 1.65 15.72
N GLN A 289 18.80 0.33 15.85
CA GLN A 289 19.65 -0.65 15.20
C GLN A 289 19.03 -1.07 13.86
N VAL A 290 19.66 -0.62 12.78
CA VAL A 290 19.29 -1.00 11.42
C VAL A 290 19.96 -2.32 11.02
N ALA A 291 19.40 -3.00 10.02
CA ALA A 291 19.96 -4.21 9.44
C ALA A 291 21.28 -3.92 8.70
N GLY A 292 22.23 -4.87 8.71
CA GLY A 292 23.49 -4.74 7.97
C GLY A 292 23.27 -4.55 6.47
N GLU A 293 22.38 -5.34 5.86
CA GLU A 293 22.03 -5.23 4.44
C GLU A 293 21.50 -3.83 4.08
N PHE A 294 20.67 -3.22 4.95
CA PHE A 294 20.21 -1.85 4.76
C PHE A 294 21.40 -0.88 4.70
N LEU A 295 22.37 -1.02 5.60
CA LEU A 295 23.58 -0.18 5.60
C LEU A 295 24.47 -0.45 4.38
N GLU A 296 24.58 -1.69 3.91
CA GLU A 296 25.30 -2.02 2.68
C GLU A 296 24.67 -1.37 1.45
N HIS A 297 23.34 -1.43 1.33
CA HIS A 297 22.60 -0.76 0.26
C HIS A 297 22.69 0.76 0.38
N VAL A 298 22.65 1.32 1.59
CA VAL A 298 22.91 2.75 1.78
C VAL A 298 24.32 3.10 1.33
N LYS A 299 25.35 2.30 1.64
CA LYS A 299 26.76 2.51 1.26
C LYS A 299 27.01 2.41 -0.24
N SER A 300 26.25 1.57 -0.95
CA SER A 300 26.38 1.41 -2.40
C SER A 300 25.77 2.57 -3.20
N LEU A 301 24.91 3.39 -2.59
CA LEU A 301 24.38 4.60 -3.24
C LEU A 301 25.50 5.57 -3.61
N PRO A 302 25.45 6.18 -4.81
CA PRO A 302 26.46 7.16 -5.21
C PRO A 302 26.32 8.48 -4.44
N LEU A 303 27.45 9.14 -4.19
CA LEU A 303 27.49 10.47 -3.57
C LEU A 303 27.02 11.55 -4.54
N GLU A 304 27.38 11.42 -5.81
CA GLU A 304 26.74 12.16 -6.89
C GLU A 304 25.32 11.61 -7.08
N TYR A 305 24.36 12.52 -7.20
CA TYR A 305 22.95 12.15 -7.22
C TYR A 305 22.58 11.43 -8.53
N GLU A 306 22.29 10.14 -8.43
CA GLU A 306 21.79 9.33 -9.54
C GLU A 306 20.37 8.83 -9.30
N LYS A 307 19.41 9.44 -10.01
CA LYS A 307 17.97 9.20 -9.84
C LYS A 307 17.59 7.72 -9.77
N GLY A 308 18.05 6.92 -10.74
CA GLY A 308 17.71 5.49 -10.82
C GLY A 308 18.18 4.66 -9.62
N GLN A 309 19.40 4.92 -9.12
CA GLN A 309 19.95 4.18 -7.97
C GLN A 309 19.20 4.50 -6.68
N TYR A 310 18.88 5.77 -6.45
CA TYR A 310 18.08 6.16 -5.29
C TYR A 310 16.63 5.67 -5.42
N PHE A 311 16.03 5.67 -6.61
CA PHE A 311 14.70 5.13 -6.84
C PHE A 311 14.66 3.62 -6.54
N SER A 312 15.69 2.89 -6.96
CA SER A 312 15.82 1.47 -6.62
C SER A 312 15.77 1.22 -5.11
N PHE A 313 16.51 2.03 -4.33
CA PHE A 313 16.48 1.94 -2.87
C PHE A 313 15.09 2.24 -2.29
N LEU A 314 14.41 3.28 -2.79
CA LEU A 314 13.06 3.66 -2.36
C LEU A 314 12.00 2.61 -2.76
N GLU A 315 12.22 1.86 -3.84
CA GLU A 315 11.34 0.76 -4.26
C GLU A 315 11.55 -0.51 -3.40
N ASP A 316 12.75 -0.72 -2.85
CA ASP A 316 13.06 -1.86 -1.98
C ASP A 316 12.66 -1.63 -0.51
N TYR A 317 13.06 -0.49 0.07
CA TYR A 317 12.84 -0.16 1.49
C TYR A 317 11.72 0.84 1.72
N GLY A 318 11.23 1.50 0.67
CA GLY A 318 10.24 2.57 0.82
C GLY A 318 10.86 3.95 1.07
N THR A 319 9.97 4.92 1.21
CA THR A 319 10.30 6.35 1.46
C THR A 319 10.33 6.72 2.94
N HIS A 320 9.62 5.94 3.75
CA HIS A 320 9.43 6.14 5.18
C HIS A 320 9.51 4.77 5.87
N TYR A 321 9.61 4.75 7.19
CA TYR A 321 9.38 3.55 8.00
C TYR A 321 8.24 3.80 8.98
N THR A 322 7.66 2.72 9.50
CA THR A 322 6.55 2.82 10.47
C THR A 322 7.08 3.09 11.88
N ARG A 323 6.90 4.31 12.39
CA ARG A 323 7.33 4.65 13.76
C ARG A 323 6.36 4.15 14.82
N ASN A 324 5.07 4.41 14.61
CA ASN A 324 3.99 3.86 15.43
C ASN A 324 3.11 3.02 14.52
N GLY A 325 2.74 1.82 14.96
CA GLY A 325 1.99 0.90 14.13
C GLY A 325 0.96 0.10 14.92
N LYS A 326 -0.07 -0.34 14.20
CA LYS A 326 -1.04 -1.33 14.67
C LYS A 326 -0.84 -2.60 13.86
N SER A 327 -0.74 -3.72 14.53
CA SER A 327 -0.55 -5.04 13.92
C SER A 327 -1.75 -5.93 14.19
N GLY A 328 -2.10 -6.77 13.22
CA GLY A 328 -3.22 -7.68 13.36
C GLY A 328 -3.54 -8.36 12.04
N GLY A 329 -4.82 -8.58 11.78
CA GLY A 329 -5.29 -9.20 10.54
C GLY A 329 -6.44 -8.38 9.98
N GLU A 330 -6.56 -8.34 8.67
CA GLU A 330 -7.70 -7.71 8.02
C GLU A 330 -8.11 -8.47 6.78
N TYR A 331 -9.39 -8.36 6.44
CA TYR A 331 -9.91 -8.84 5.18
C TYR A 331 -10.82 -7.78 4.56
N GLN A 332 -10.73 -7.66 3.24
CA GLN A 332 -11.56 -6.78 2.44
C GLN A 332 -12.19 -7.58 1.32
N LEU A 333 -13.50 -7.48 1.20
CA LEU A 333 -14.28 -8.16 0.17
C LEU A 333 -15.02 -7.11 -0.66
N VAL A 334 -14.93 -7.21 -1.97
CA VAL A 334 -15.74 -6.43 -2.91
C VAL A 334 -16.60 -7.39 -3.72
N TYR A 335 -17.90 -7.33 -3.47
CA TYR A 335 -18.93 -8.05 -4.21
C TYR A 335 -19.28 -7.27 -5.47
N VAL A 336 -19.03 -7.86 -6.63
CA VAL A 336 -19.48 -7.32 -7.92
C VAL A 336 -20.89 -7.82 -8.18
N LEU A 337 -21.86 -6.90 -8.12
CA LEU A 337 -23.27 -7.19 -8.21
C LEU A 337 -23.83 -6.79 -9.58
N ASN A 338 -24.73 -7.62 -10.10
CA ASN A 338 -25.41 -7.36 -11.36
C ASN A 338 -26.68 -6.50 -11.12
N GLN A 339 -26.68 -5.25 -11.61
CA GLN A 339 -27.81 -4.34 -11.42
C GLN A 339 -29.09 -4.82 -12.11
N ASP A 340 -28.98 -5.51 -13.26
CA ASP A 340 -30.15 -6.06 -13.96
C ASP A 340 -30.82 -7.12 -13.06
N THR A 341 -30.04 -8.04 -12.50
CA THR A 341 -30.54 -9.08 -11.58
C THR A 341 -31.13 -8.50 -10.30
N ILE A 342 -30.55 -7.41 -9.75
CA ILE A 342 -31.10 -6.70 -8.59
C ILE A 342 -32.50 -6.13 -8.91
N LYS A 343 -32.65 -5.50 -10.08
CA LYS A 343 -33.92 -4.91 -10.55
C LYS A 343 -34.96 -6.00 -10.79
N ASP A 344 -34.59 -7.08 -11.48
CA ASP A 344 -35.47 -8.21 -11.78
C ASP A 344 -35.99 -8.89 -10.51
N LYS A 345 -35.12 -9.11 -9.53
CA LYS A 345 -35.47 -9.75 -8.25
C LYS A 345 -36.03 -8.78 -7.20
N LYS A 346 -36.17 -7.49 -7.51
CA LYS A 346 -36.65 -6.43 -6.60
C LYS A 346 -35.94 -6.44 -5.24
N LEU A 347 -34.62 -6.62 -5.28
CA LEU A 347 -33.80 -6.65 -4.08
C LEU A 347 -33.56 -5.21 -3.59
N THR A 348 -33.75 -4.98 -2.29
CA THR A 348 -33.42 -3.72 -1.65
C THR A 348 -31.99 -3.78 -1.10
N GLU A 349 -31.35 -2.63 -0.96
CA GLU A 349 -30.02 -2.53 -0.35
C GLU A 349 -29.96 -3.21 1.03
N ARG A 350 -30.95 -2.97 1.90
CA ARG A 350 -31.03 -3.64 3.22
C ARG A 350 -31.08 -5.16 3.10
N LYS A 351 -31.86 -5.71 2.17
CA LYS A 351 -31.94 -7.17 1.95
C LYS A 351 -30.61 -7.75 1.47
N LEU A 352 -29.88 -7.02 0.63
CA LEU A 352 -28.54 -7.42 0.17
C LEU A 352 -27.54 -7.41 1.34
N GLN A 353 -27.55 -6.34 2.15
CA GLN A 353 -26.70 -6.22 3.34
C GLN A 353 -26.98 -7.33 4.37
N ASP A 354 -28.25 -7.60 4.67
CA ASP A 354 -28.64 -8.63 5.62
C ASP A 354 -28.22 -10.04 5.15
N CYS A 355 -28.36 -10.36 3.86
CA CYS A 355 -27.93 -11.66 3.34
C CYS A 355 -26.42 -11.90 3.48
N ILE A 356 -25.60 -10.85 3.41
CA ILE A 356 -24.14 -10.97 3.46
C ILE A 356 -23.64 -10.92 4.91
N LYS A 357 -24.26 -10.10 5.78
CA LYS A 357 -24.01 -10.10 7.22
C LYS A 357 -24.26 -11.49 7.86
N VAL A 358 -25.29 -12.19 7.41
CA VAL A 358 -25.65 -13.53 7.92
C VAL A 358 -24.57 -14.58 7.63
N GLY A 359 -23.64 -14.34 6.70
CA GLY A 359 -22.50 -15.24 6.46
C GLY A 359 -21.53 -15.31 7.65
N ILE A 360 -21.30 -14.18 8.33
CA ILE A 360 -20.29 -14.08 9.41
C ILE A 360 -20.93 -14.23 10.80
N SER A 361 -22.25 -14.00 10.94
CA SER A 361 -22.96 -14.15 12.20
C SER A 361 -23.59 -15.54 12.38
N ALA A 362 -22.78 -16.58 12.58
CA ALA A 362 -23.25 -17.86 13.12
C ALA A 362 -22.94 -17.95 14.62
N ASN A 363 -23.68 -17.16 15.41
CA ASN A 363 -24.01 -17.49 16.79
C ASN A 363 -25.48 -17.14 17.01
N PHE A 364 -26.36 -18.04 16.59
CA PHE A 364 -27.68 -18.18 17.20
C PHE A 364 -27.84 -19.63 17.59
N ASP A 365 -27.13 -20.01 18.65
CA ASP A 365 -27.53 -21.17 19.41
C ASP A 365 -28.92 -20.86 19.98
N THR A 366 -29.88 -21.68 19.56
CA THR A 366 -31.12 -22.08 20.25
C THR A 366 -31.67 -21.15 21.36
N ASN A 367 -32.93 -20.70 21.14
CA ASN A 367 -33.84 -20.04 22.10
C ASN A 367 -33.65 -18.54 22.38
N ILE A 368 -34.15 -17.69 21.48
CA ILE A 368 -34.72 -16.39 21.87
C ILE A 368 -36.12 -16.29 21.28
N GLY A 369 -37.11 -16.67 22.08
CA GLY A 369 -38.48 -16.24 21.88
C GLY A 369 -38.61 -14.79 22.27
N ILE A 370 -38.67 -13.87 21.30
CA ILE A 370 -39.29 -12.55 21.44
C ILE A 370 -40.04 -12.29 20.13
N GLY A 371 -41.35 -12.14 20.24
CA GLY A 371 -42.30 -12.26 19.14
C GLY A 371 -42.42 -11.07 18.21
N GLY A 372 -43.28 -11.28 17.19
CA GLY A 372 -43.79 -10.25 16.29
C GLY A 372 -43.07 -10.21 14.93
N ASP A 373 -43.54 -11.03 13.99
CA ASP A 373 -43.46 -10.82 12.53
C ASP A 373 -42.11 -10.37 11.92
N ALA A 374 -41.13 -11.27 11.91
CA ALA A 374 -40.04 -11.24 10.94
C ALA A 374 -39.83 -12.65 10.35
N HIS A 375 -40.67 -13.01 9.37
CA HIS A 375 -40.47 -14.21 8.56
C HIS A 375 -39.30 -13.99 7.58
N ILE A 376 -38.05 -14.16 8.04
CA ILE A 376 -36.91 -14.36 7.14
C ILE A 376 -36.37 -15.77 7.39
N ARG A 377 -36.88 -16.72 6.60
CA ARG A 377 -36.36 -18.09 6.56
C ARG A 377 -34.99 -18.08 5.85
N PRO A 378 -33.96 -18.79 6.34
CA PRO A 378 -32.59 -18.78 5.78
C PRO A 378 -32.42 -19.38 4.37
N GLY A 379 -33.49 -19.87 3.73
CA GLY A 379 -33.42 -20.48 2.40
C GLY A 379 -33.19 -19.47 1.26
N HIS A 380 -33.76 -18.26 1.36
CA HIS A 380 -33.77 -17.32 0.23
C HIS A 380 -32.42 -16.65 -0.08
N CYS A 381 -31.49 -16.54 0.87
CA CYS A 381 -30.17 -15.96 0.61
C CYS A 381 -29.21 -16.96 -0.07
N LYS A 382 -29.35 -18.27 0.22
CA LYS A 382 -28.52 -19.32 -0.41
C LYS A 382 -28.76 -19.42 -1.92
N ASP A 383 -30.01 -19.28 -2.35
CA ASP A 383 -30.36 -19.29 -3.78
C ASP A 383 -29.99 -17.98 -4.50
N ALA A 384 -29.77 -16.90 -3.76
CA ALA A 384 -29.44 -15.58 -4.30
C ALA A 384 -27.92 -15.40 -4.55
N VAL A 385 -27.07 -15.97 -3.70
CA VAL A 385 -25.60 -15.77 -3.75
C VAL A 385 -24.87 -16.87 -4.52
N ASN A 386 -25.52 -18.00 -4.79
CA ASN A 386 -24.88 -19.16 -5.42
C ASN A 386 -24.40 -18.85 -6.85
N LYS A 387 -23.11 -19.07 -7.12
CA LYS A 387 -22.50 -18.92 -8.44
C LYS A 387 -22.86 -20.05 -9.42
N ASN A 388 -23.44 -21.14 -8.91
CA ASN A 388 -23.64 -22.39 -9.65
C ASN A 388 -25.05 -22.62 -10.20
N THR A 389 -25.95 -21.63 -10.18
CA THR A 389 -27.28 -21.76 -10.81
C THR A 389 -27.17 -21.62 -12.34
N ALA A 390 -26.60 -22.65 -12.96
CA ALA A 390 -26.71 -22.93 -14.39
C ALA A 390 -28.03 -23.65 -14.74
N GLU A 391 -29.08 -23.54 -13.91
CA GLU A 391 -30.38 -24.14 -14.20
C GLU A 391 -31.48 -23.08 -14.28
N LYS A 392 -31.76 -22.70 -15.53
CA LYS A 392 -32.99 -22.09 -16.07
C LYS A 392 -33.31 -20.66 -15.61
N GLU A 393 -32.96 -19.73 -16.51
CA GLU A 393 -33.55 -18.38 -16.71
C GLU A 393 -33.01 -17.15 -15.96
N GLY A 394 -31.85 -17.15 -15.28
CA GLY A 394 -31.31 -15.91 -14.71
C GLY A 394 -29.79 -15.80 -14.63
N LYS A 395 -29.24 -14.61 -14.89
CA LYS A 395 -27.84 -14.26 -14.56
C LYS A 395 -27.63 -14.32 -13.04
N ALA A 396 -26.45 -14.70 -12.59
CA ALA A 396 -26.10 -14.67 -11.16
C ALA A 396 -26.26 -13.24 -10.59
N LEU A 397 -26.61 -13.13 -9.29
CA LEU A 397 -26.69 -11.83 -8.61
C LEU A 397 -25.29 -11.28 -8.31
N VAL A 398 -24.40 -12.16 -7.87
CA VAL A 398 -22.99 -11.89 -7.59
C VAL A 398 -22.17 -12.49 -8.73
N ASP A 399 -21.55 -11.63 -9.54
CA ASP A 399 -20.71 -12.10 -10.65
C ASP A 399 -19.35 -12.57 -10.15
N LYS A 400 -18.74 -11.79 -9.25
CA LYS A 400 -17.41 -12.05 -8.67
C LYS A 400 -17.33 -11.49 -7.26
N VAL A 401 -16.50 -12.12 -6.43
CA VAL A 401 -16.06 -11.54 -5.16
C VAL A 401 -14.55 -11.34 -5.28
N ILE A 402 -14.11 -10.10 -5.18
CA ILE A 402 -12.69 -9.73 -5.14
C ILE A 402 -12.30 -9.74 -3.67
N THR A 403 -11.29 -10.54 -3.30
CA THR A 403 -10.95 -10.81 -1.90
C THR A 403 -9.51 -10.44 -1.61
N VAL A 404 -9.29 -9.71 -0.52
CA VAL A 404 -7.98 -9.42 0.06
C VAL A 404 -8.01 -9.90 1.49
N VAL A 405 -7.03 -10.70 1.90
CA VAL A 405 -6.87 -11.18 3.27
C VAL A 405 -5.41 -11.01 3.64
N ARG A 406 -5.15 -10.18 4.65
CA ARG A 406 -3.82 -9.83 5.16
C ARG A 406 -3.65 -10.28 6.61
N GLY A 407 -2.49 -10.84 6.91
CA GLY A 407 -2.21 -11.47 8.20
C GLY A 407 -2.81 -12.87 8.30
N GLY A 408 -2.44 -13.60 9.34
CA GLY A 408 -2.66 -15.04 9.44
C GLY A 408 -1.62 -15.84 8.66
N THR A 409 -1.47 -17.13 8.97
CA THR A 409 -0.53 -17.96 8.22
C THR A 409 -1.00 -18.08 6.77
N LEU A 410 -0.04 -18.33 5.85
CA LEU A 410 -0.31 -18.43 4.42
C LEU A 410 -1.43 -19.43 4.12
N GLU A 411 -1.40 -20.59 4.78
CA GLU A 411 -2.40 -21.65 4.60
C GLU A 411 -3.81 -21.18 5.02
N ALA A 412 -3.91 -20.49 6.16
CA ALA A 412 -5.19 -20.02 6.67
C ALA A 412 -5.76 -18.88 5.82
N ALA A 413 -4.91 -17.95 5.39
CA ALA A 413 -5.30 -16.85 4.51
C ALA A 413 -5.76 -17.37 3.13
N VAL A 414 -5.03 -18.31 2.52
CA VAL A 414 -5.41 -18.92 1.23
C VAL A 414 -6.70 -19.75 1.37
N ALA A 415 -6.85 -20.52 2.44
CA ALA A 415 -8.08 -21.27 2.69
C ALA A 415 -9.30 -20.35 2.79
N MET A 416 -9.16 -19.23 3.51
CA MET A 416 -10.20 -18.21 3.62
C MET A 416 -10.56 -17.59 2.26
N ARG A 417 -9.56 -17.17 1.48
CA ARG A 417 -9.78 -16.59 0.14
C ARG A 417 -10.46 -17.55 -0.82
N THR A 418 -10.00 -18.81 -0.86
CA THR A 418 -10.54 -19.84 -1.75
C THR A 418 -11.98 -20.20 -1.40
N GLN A 419 -12.29 -20.30 -0.10
CA GLN A 419 -13.65 -20.54 0.38
C GLN A 419 -14.60 -19.39 -0.02
N ILE A 420 -14.22 -18.14 0.24
CA ILE A 420 -15.05 -16.98 -0.10
C ILE A 420 -15.20 -16.83 -1.61
N THR A 421 -14.12 -17.04 -2.38
CA THR A 421 -14.17 -16.94 -3.85
C THR A 421 -15.08 -18.01 -4.44
N LYS A 422 -15.13 -19.21 -3.85
CA LYS A 422 -15.98 -20.31 -4.33
C LYS A 422 -17.43 -20.17 -3.90
N GLU A 423 -17.67 -19.90 -2.62
CA GLU A 423 -19.01 -19.94 -2.01
C GLU A 423 -19.71 -18.58 -2.00
N GLY A 424 -18.96 -17.49 -2.17
CA GLY A 424 -19.46 -16.12 -2.12
C GLY A 424 -19.74 -15.61 -0.70
N LEU A 425 -19.63 -16.45 0.32
CA LEU A 425 -19.86 -16.08 1.71
C LEU A 425 -18.70 -16.58 2.57
N MET A 426 -18.34 -15.81 3.59
CA MET A 426 -17.35 -16.23 4.58
C MET A 426 -18.00 -17.16 5.60
N ASP A 427 -17.41 -18.32 5.84
CA ASP A 427 -17.84 -19.22 6.91
C ASP A 427 -17.15 -18.88 8.25
N VAL A 428 -17.89 -18.97 9.36
CA VAL A 428 -17.41 -18.59 10.70
C VAL A 428 -16.24 -19.45 11.17
N LYS A 429 -16.25 -20.76 10.88
CA LYS A 429 -15.15 -21.63 11.27
C LYS A 429 -13.88 -21.27 10.49
N THR A 430 -14.03 -20.94 9.22
CA THR A 430 -12.94 -20.46 8.37
C THR A 430 -12.35 -19.14 8.89
N TYR A 431 -13.21 -18.18 9.24
CA TYR A 431 -12.80 -16.92 9.87
C TYR A 431 -12.07 -17.14 11.20
N GLN A 432 -12.61 -17.96 12.10
CA GLN A 432 -11.99 -18.25 13.40
C GLN A 432 -10.63 -18.93 13.24
N ASN A 433 -10.48 -19.84 12.28
CA ASN A 433 -9.21 -20.50 11.99
C ASN A 433 -8.17 -19.48 11.51
N TRP A 434 -8.53 -18.60 10.59
CA TRP A 434 -7.66 -17.49 10.17
C TRP A 434 -7.30 -16.58 11.35
N ALA A 435 -8.30 -16.07 12.08
CA ALA A 435 -8.11 -15.13 13.18
C ALA A 435 -7.17 -15.64 14.27
N ARG A 436 -7.18 -16.96 14.58
CA ARG A 436 -6.26 -17.58 15.53
C ARG A 436 -4.80 -17.52 15.10
N THR A 437 -4.53 -17.59 13.79
CA THR A 437 -3.17 -17.59 13.23
C THR A 437 -2.59 -16.19 13.03
N VAL A 438 -3.41 -15.14 13.17
CA VAL A 438 -2.97 -13.74 12.99
C VAL A 438 -1.87 -13.36 13.99
N GLY A 439 -1.86 -13.97 15.17
CA GLY A 439 -0.80 -13.78 16.17
C GLY A 439 0.57 -14.24 15.69
N ASP A 440 0.61 -15.27 14.86
CA ASP A 440 1.84 -15.91 14.37
C ASP A 440 2.33 -15.28 13.06
N ALA A 441 1.45 -14.59 12.32
CA ALA A 441 1.79 -13.88 11.09
C ALA A 441 0.97 -12.59 11.00
N PRO A 442 1.34 -11.55 11.77
CA PRO A 442 0.58 -10.30 11.81
C PRO A 442 0.86 -9.43 10.58
N ALA A 443 -0.21 -8.82 10.04
CA ALA A 443 -0.11 -7.75 9.05
C ALA A 443 -0.09 -6.37 9.71
N LEU A 444 0.55 -5.42 9.02
CA LEU A 444 0.47 -3.99 9.36
C LEU A 444 -0.89 -3.42 8.96
N LEU A 445 -1.69 -3.03 9.96
CA LEU A 445 -3.04 -2.47 9.78
C LEU A 445 -3.01 -0.95 9.57
N SER A 446 -2.19 -0.26 10.37
CA SER A 446 -2.03 1.20 10.28
C SER A 446 -0.59 1.58 10.59
N SER A 447 -0.13 2.66 9.97
CA SER A 447 1.24 3.14 10.08
C SER A 447 1.26 4.66 10.26
N GLU A 448 2.01 5.13 11.25
CA GLU A 448 2.44 6.52 11.34
C GLU A 448 3.90 6.62 10.84
N PRO A 449 4.12 7.15 9.62
CA PRO A 449 5.43 7.19 9.00
C PRO A 449 6.43 8.15 9.64
N GLU A 450 7.71 7.81 9.54
CA GLU A 450 8.84 8.72 9.70
C GLU A 450 9.82 8.55 8.51
N PRO A 451 10.46 9.62 7.99
CA PRO A 451 11.22 9.54 6.74
C PRO A 451 12.43 8.60 6.83
N ILE A 452 12.65 7.77 5.80
CA ILE A 452 13.63 6.67 5.88
C ILE A 452 15.08 7.17 5.97
N GLN A 453 15.40 8.35 5.43
CA GLN A 453 16.73 8.93 5.51
C GLN A 453 17.19 9.24 6.95
N THR A 454 16.29 9.27 7.94
CA THR A 454 16.68 9.48 9.34
C THR A 454 17.39 8.27 9.93
N LEU A 455 17.24 7.10 9.30
CA LEU A 455 17.89 5.85 9.70
C LEU A 455 19.36 5.76 9.27
N ILE A 456 19.81 6.63 8.35
CA ILE A 456 21.22 6.67 7.94
C ILE A 456 22.06 7.24 9.09
N PRO A 457 22.96 6.44 9.70
CA PRO A 457 23.73 6.88 10.86
C PRO A 457 24.67 8.04 10.50
N LEU A 458 24.69 9.08 11.35
CA LEU A 458 25.57 10.24 11.14
C LEU A 458 27.07 9.90 11.27
N SER A 459 27.41 8.77 11.88
CA SER A 459 28.78 8.25 11.98
C SER A 459 29.28 7.65 10.66
N MET A 460 28.39 7.35 9.71
CA MET A 460 28.80 6.80 8.41
C MET A 460 29.50 7.89 7.57
N PRO A 461 30.57 7.55 6.83
CA PRO A 461 31.18 8.46 5.85
C PRO A 461 30.14 8.99 4.86
N ASP A 462 30.19 10.30 4.61
CA ASP A 462 29.29 11.01 3.69
C ASP A 462 27.79 10.88 4.00
N ALA A 463 27.43 10.55 5.25
CA ALA A 463 26.04 10.37 5.67
C ALA A 463 25.15 11.57 5.32
N ASN A 464 25.63 12.79 5.58
CA ASN A 464 24.85 14.01 5.31
C ASN A 464 24.50 14.15 3.81
N THR A 465 25.46 13.87 2.92
CA THR A 465 25.26 13.91 1.47
C THR A 465 24.23 12.86 1.04
N ARG A 466 24.38 11.61 1.50
CA ARG A 466 23.42 10.53 1.20
C ARG A 466 22.03 10.84 1.72
N ARG A 467 21.90 11.43 2.91
CA ARG A 467 20.62 11.85 3.49
C ARG A 467 19.94 12.94 2.67
N LEU A 468 20.69 13.96 2.22
CA LEU A 468 20.17 15.03 1.36
C LEU A 468 19.75 14.48 -0.02
N ASN A 469 20.56 13.61 -0.62
CA ASN A 469 20.23 12.96 -1.88
C ASN A 469 19.00 12.05 -1.74
N MET A 470 18.86 11.34 -0.63
CA MET A 470 17.66 10.52 -0.35
C MET A 470 16.41 11.38 -0.19
N GLN A 471 16.51 12.53 0.49
CA GLN A 471 15.41 13.50 0.57
C GLN A 471 15.00 14.02 -0.81
N ARG A 472 15.99 14.40 -1.62
CA ARG A 472 15.77 14.81 -3.00
C ARG A 472 15.13 13.69 -3.82
N ALA A 473 15.60 12.45 -3.68
CA ALA A 473 15.04 11.30 -4.36
C ALA A 473 13.58 11.07 -4.01
N THR A 474 13.19 11.19 -2.73
CA THR A 474 11.79 11.07 -2.31
C THR A 474 10.91 12.11 -3.01
N GLN A 475 11.36 13.37 -3.05
CA GLN A 475 10.63 14.44 -3.74
C GLN A 475 10.53 14.21 -5.25
N GLU A 476 11.64 13.81 -5.89
CA GLU A 476 11.63 13.49 -7.32
C GLU A 476 10.78 12.24 -7.62
N TYR A 477 10.72 11.27 -6.72
CA TYR A 477 9.91 10.06 -6.85
C TYR A 477 8.40 10.39 -6.79
N GLU A 478 7.98 11.24 -5.86
CA GLU A 478 6.61 11.76 -5.81
C GLU A 478 6.24 12.54 -7.08
N ALA A 479 7.13 13.43 -7.54
CA ALA A 479 6.91 14.22 -8.74
C ALA A 479 6.92 13.36 -10.02
N GLU A 480 7.72 12.28 -10.03
CA GLU A 480 7.83 11.39 -11.16
C GLU A 480 6.50 10.68 -11.45
N TYR A 481 5.86 10.20 -10.39
CA TYR A 481 4.60 9.45 -10.43
C TYR A 481 3.44 10.31 -9.98
N SER A 482 3.25 11.43 -10.67
CA SER A 482 2.18 12.38 -10.40
C SER A 482 1.16 12.45 -11.54
N VAL A 483 -0.12 12.58 -11.18
CA VAL A 483 -1.22 12.93 -12.10
C VAL A 483 -0.96 14.21 -12.91
N CYS A 484 -0.02 15.07 -12.51
CA CYS A 484 0.39 16.23 -13.30
C CYS A 484 0.93 15.87 -14.69
N LYS A 485 1.39 14.62 -14.88
CA LYS A 485 1.84 14.09 -16.17
C LYS A 485 0.72 13.42 -16.99
N CYS A 486 -0.52 13.54 -16.54
CA CYS A 486 -1.73 13.10 -17.26
C CYS A 486 -2.39 14.27 -18.02
N LYS A 487 -3.19 13.95 -19.04
CA LYS A 487 -4.11 14.91 -19.68
C LYS A 487 -5.38 15.07 -18.84
N PRO A 488 -6.02 16.27 -18.84
CA PRO A 488 -7.22 16.52 -18.06
C PRO A 488 -8.42 15.65 -18.51
N CYS A 489 -9.29 15.32 -17.57
CA CYS A 489 -10.58 14.68 -17.84
C CYS A 489 -11.65 15.72 -18.19
N HIS A 490 -12.71 15.31 -18.90
CA HIS A 490 -13.86 16.15 -19.15
C HIS A 490 -14.82 16.19 -17.94
N ASN A 491 -15.73 17.16 -17.97
CA ASN A 491 -16.88 17.26 -17.07
C ASN A 491 -16.56 17.16 -15.56
N GLY A 492 -15.39 17.68 -15.15
CA GLY A 492 -14.96 17.68 -13.75
C GLY A 492 -14.56 16.30 -13.20
N GLY A 493 -14.29 15.32 -14.06
CA GLY A 493 -13.73 14.03 -13.65
C GLY A 493 -12.39 14.18 -12.93
N SER A 494 -12.17 13.39 -11.89
CA SER A 494 -10.92 13.43 -11.13
C SER A 494 -9.86 12.56 -11.78
N LEU A 495 -8.64 13.08 -11.92
CA LEU A 495 -7.50 12.32 -12.42
C LEU A 495 -6.97 11.37 -11.36
N ALA A 496 -6.64 10.16 -11.79
CA ALA A 496 -5.96 9.16 -10.99
C ALA A 496 -4.81 8.56 -11.82
N LEU A 497 -3.66 8.33 -11.18
CA LEU A 497 -2.54 7.61 -11.77
C LEU A 497 -2.45 6.26 -11.07
N LEU A 498 -2.65 5.19 -11.84
CA LEU A 498 -2.58 3.82 -11.36
C LEU A 498 -1.46 3.08 -12.09
N ASP A 499 -0.35 2.86 -11.39
CA ASP A 499 0.79 2.06 -11.87
C ASP A 499 1.35 2.55 -13.23
N GLY A 500 1.40 3.87 -13.42
CA GLY A 500 1.85 4.49 -14.67
C GLY A 500 0.79 4.57 -15.79
N LYS A 501 -0.50 4.38 -15.46
CA LYS A 501 -1.65 4.61 -16.35
C LYS A 501 -2.57 5.68 -15.78
N CYS A 502 -2.92 6.67 -16.61
CA CYS A 502 -3.86 7.71 -16.22
C CYS A 502 -5.30 7.24 -16.43
N LEU A 503 -6.14 7.45 -15.42
CA LEU A 503 -7.56 7.11 -15.40
C LEU A 503 -8.38 8.34 -15.04
N CYS A 504 -9.57 8.43 -15.62
CA CYS A 504 -10.56 9.45 -15.29
C CYS A 504 -11.65 8.85 -14.40
N LEU A 505 -11.75 9.35 -13.16
CA LEU A 505 -12.79 8.96 -12.21
C LEU A 505 -13.97 9.93 -12.34
N CYS A 506 -15.01 9.49 -13.04
CA CYS A 506 -16.15 10.31 -13.41
C CYS A 506 -17.08 10.61 -12.23
N LEU A 507 -17.78 11.75 -12.31
CA LEU A 507 -18.92 12.02 -11.44
C LEU A 507 -20.09 11.10 -11.82
N PRO A 508 -21.03 10.80 -10.89
CA PRO A 508 -22.10 9.83 -11.11
C PRO A 508 -22.94 10.09 -12.37
N GLN A 509 -23.12 11.36 -12.76
CA GLN A 509 -23.87 11.75 -13.95
C GLN A 509 -23.15 11.56 -15.30
N PHE A 510 -21.85 11.27 -15.30
CA PHE A 510 -21.03 11.17 -16.51
C PHE A 510 -20.42 9.76 -16.66
N GLU A 511 -20.11 9.38 -17.89
CA GLU A 511 -19.46 8.14 -18.26
C GLU A 511 -18.54 8.32 -19.47
N GLY A 512 -17.88 7.24 -19.89
CA GLY A 512 -16.90 7.24 -20.98
C GLY A 512 -15.45 7.37 -20.50
N LEU A 513 -14.50 7.05 -21.38
CA LEU A 513 -13.06 6.97 -21.07
C LEU A 513 -12.47 8.26 -20.48
N ALA A 514 -13.01 9.42 -20.83
CA ALA A 514 -12.61 10.72 -20.30
C ALA A 514 -13.74 11.45 -19.57
N CYS A 515 -14.80 10.72 -19.18
CA CYS A 515 -16.02 11.29 -18.59
C CYS A 515 -16.78 12.25 -19.53
N GLN A 516 -16.68 12.02 -20.85
CA GLN A 516 -17.22 12.94 -21.85
C GLN A 516 -18.73 12.81 -22.07
N ASP A 517 -19.33 11.66 -21.76
CA ASP A 517 -20.72 11.35 -22.06
C ASP A 517 -21.60 11.54 -20.82
N ALA A 518 -22.80 12.12 -20.97
CA ALA A 518 -23.78 12.20 -19.88
C ALA A 518 -24.62 10.91 -19.83
N LYS A 519 -24.84 10.36 -18.63
CA LYS A 519 -25.70 9.19 -18.43
C LYS A 519 -27.16 9.54 -18.72
N ALA A 520 -27.85 8.68 -19.48
CA ALA A 520 -29.22 8.90 -19.93
C ALA A 520 -30.26 8.99 -18.78
N ASP A 521 -29.98 8.41 -17.61
CA ASP A 521 -30.93 8.34 -16.48
C ASP A 521 -31.06 9.64 -15.66
N ASN A 522 -30.25 10.67 -15.94
CA ASN A 522 -30.35 11.98 -15.26
C ASN A 522 -31.25 12.99 -15.98
N SER A 523 -32.31 12.52 -16.63
CA SER A 523 -33.26 13.37 -17.36
C SER A 523 -34.07 14.35 -16.49
N GLU A 524 -33.86 14.42 -15.17
CA GLU A 524 -34.50 15.42 -14.31
C GLU A 524 -33.68 16.69 -14.01
N TRP A 525 -32.40 16.78 -14.41
CA TRP A 525 -31.58 17.99 -14.16
C TRP A 525 -30.94 18.60 -15.41
N SER A 526 -31.61 18.51 -16.57
CA SER A 526 -31.23 19.33 -17.73
C SER A 526 -31.76 20.77 -17.61
N GLN A 527 -31.20 21.54 -16.67
CA GLN A 527 -31.07 22.98 -16.89
C GLN A 527 -29.63 23.29 -17.26
N PRO A 528 -29.38 23.97 -18.39
CA PRO A 528 -28.05 24.43 -18.72
C PRO A 528 -27.66 25.49 -17.68
N LEU A 529 -26.62 25.21 -16.89
CA LEU A 529 -25.86 26.28 -16.26
C LEU A 529 -25.23 27.07 -17.41
N TYR A 530 -25.89 28.17 -17.78
CA TYR A 530 -25.28 29.21 -18.57
C TYR A 530 -23.96 29.59 -17.89
N THR A 531 -22.88 29.44 -18.65
CA THR A 531 -21.58 30.00 -18.34
C THR A 531 -21.74 31.51 -18.27
N HIS A 532 -21.98 32.04 -17.07
CA HIS A 532 -21.63 33.42 -16.81
C HIS A 532 -20.11 33.51 -16.82
N ALA A 533 -19.60 34.17 -17.85
CA ALA A 533 -18.25 34.70 -17.88
C ALA A 533 -17.98 35.42 -16.56
N CYS A 534 -16.91 35.02 -15.88
CA CYS A 534 -16.42 35.69 -14.69
C CYS A 534 -15.83 37.05 -15.11
N PRO A 535 -16.33 38.20 -14.61
CA PRO A 535 -15.61 39.44 -14.73
C PRO A 535 -14.44 39.42 -13.76
N SER A 536 -13.29 39.92 -14.23
CA SER A 536 -12.09 40.12 -13.42
C SER A 536 -12.37 40.96 -12.17
N MET A 537 -11.94 40.49 -10.99
CA MET A 537 -11.27 41.31 -9.97
C MET A 537 -10.79 40.46 -8.77
N TYR A 538 -9.46 40.31 -8.71
CA TYR A 538 -8.58 40.08 -7.55
C TYR A 538 -9.12 39.45 -6.24
N ALA A 539 -8.69 38.21 -5.98
CA ALA A 539 -8.01 37.80 -4.73
C ALA A 539 -7.31 36.44 -4.97
N ARG A 540 -5.97 36.43 -5.02
CA ARG A 540 -5.13 35.27 -5.34
C ARG A 540 -4.89 34.40 -4.11
N THR A 541 -5.35 33.14 -4.17
CA THR A 541 -4.63 31.95 -3.66
C THR A 541 -5.20 30.71 -4.36
N SER A 542 -4.70 30.40 -5.54
CA SER A 542 -4.89 29.11 -6.20
C SER A 542 -3.54 28.71 -6.80
N LEU A 543 -2.99 27.58 -6.34
CA LEU A 543 -1.89 26.92 -7.04
C LEU A 543 -2.43 26.41 -8.38
N GLU A 544 -2.31 27.23 -9.42
CA GLU A 544 -2.37 26.76 -10.79
C GLU A 544 -0.98 26.19 -11.13
N CYS A 545 -0.93 24.90 -11.48
CA CYS A 545 0.23 24.34 -12.18
C CYS A 545 0.29 24.95 -13.58
N ILE A 546 0.93 26.12 -13.69
CA ILE A 546 1.28 26.72 -14.97
C ILE A 546 2.65 26.16 -15.37
N LEU A 547 2.66 25.46 -16.49
CA LEU A 547 3.86 25.04 -17.21
C LEU A 547 4.62 26.29 -17.69
N THR A 548 5.60 26.75 -16.91
CA THR A 548 6.72 27.55 -17.43
C THR A 548 7.99 27.19 -16.68
N GLU A 549 9.09 27.10 -17.44
CA GLU A 549 10.44 26.73 -17.01
C GLU A 549 10.91 27.50 -15.77
N THR A 550 11.78 26.83 -15.00
CA THR A 550 12.60 27.32 -13.86
C THR A 550 11.94 27.45 -12.46
N TYR A 551 12.35 26.52 -11.58
CA TYR A 551 12.30 26.49 -10.10
C TYR A 551 10.94 26.44 -9.38
N CYS A 552 10.61 25.25 -8.84
CA CYS A 552 9.56 25.04 -7.84
C CYS A 552 10.19 25.08 -6.43
N CYS A 553 10.20 26.24 -5.77
CA CYS A 553 10.49 26.38 -4.34
C CYS A 553 9.21 26.85 -3.63
N CYS A 554 8.50 25.94 -2.96
CA CYS A 554 7.47 26.30 -1.98
C CYS A 554 8.16 26.62 -0.64
N LEU A 555 8.32 27.91 -0.32
CA LEU A 555 8.72 28.38 1.01
C LEU A 555 7.50 29.06 1.65
N ALA A 556 6.94 28.42 2.68
CA ALA A 556 5.88 29.01 3.50
C ALA A 556 6.49 30.05 4.45
N ILE A 557 6.21 31.33 4.23
CA ILE A 557 6.43 32.39 5.23
C ILE A 557 5.14 32.50 6.05
N ILE A 558 5.22 32.09 7.32
CA ILE A 558 4.22 32.42 8.33
C ILE A 558 4.51 33.85 8.79
N MET A 559 3.58 34.76 8.55
CA MET A 559 3.46 36.00 9.31
C MET A 559 2.01 36.14 9.78
N SER A 560 1.78 35.85 11.06
CA SER A 560 1.09 36.77 11.98
C SER A 560 1.72 36.61 13.35
#